data_AF-A0A933FC74-F1
#
_entry.id   AF-A0A933FC74-F1
#
_cell.length_a   1.000
_cell.length_b   1.000
_cell.length_c   1.000
_cell.angle_alpha   90.00
_cell.angle_beta   90.00
_cell.angle_gamma   90.00
#
_symmetry.space_group_name_H-M   'P 1'
#
loop_
_entity.id
_entity.type
_entity.pdbx_description
1 polymer ?
#
loop_
_entity_poly.entity_id
_entity_poly.type
_entity_poly.pdbx_seq_one_letter_code
_entity_poly.pdbx_strand_id
1 'polypeptide(L)'
;MTGRGRALVALGGVVLAFAAGFGWQYVRAERTTAALAETRAALAFSRLENTLGGAAVAAQHGGYDLALRLASEFFTDLQQRIAQAPARARSELEAILAQRDATITLLSRAEPQSAEVLARMFVRTRVALGGPEQAIPLAPAPAGGP
;
A
#
# COMPACT_ATOMS: atom_id res chain seq x y z
N MET A 1 4.85 36.09 54.68
CA MET A 1 4.69 35.93 53.21
C MET A 1 3.21 35.99 52.87
N THR A 2 2.79 37.11 52.31
CA THR A 2 1.41 37.51 52.00
C THR A 2 0.72 36.52 51.05
N GLY A 3 -0.55 36.18 51.33
CA GLY A 3 -1.31 35.13 50.62
C GLY A 3 -1.41 35.28 49.10
N ARG A 4 -1.19 36.49 48.55
CA ARG A 4 -1.10 36.76 47.11
C ARG A 4 0.06 36.05 46.41
N GLY A 5 1.24 35.96 47.06
CA GLY A 5 2.40 35.30 46.45
C GLY A 5 2.21 33.78 46.31
N ARG A 6 1.59 33.15 47.31
CA ARG A 6 1.27 31.71 47.26
C ARG A 6 0.19 31.40 46.22
N ALA A 7 -0.79 32.29 46.05
CA ALA A 7 -1.83 32.14 45.03
C ALA A 7 -1.29 32.20 43.59
N LEU A 8 -0.34 33.10 43.31
CA LEU A 8 0.28 33.21 41.98
C LEU A 8 1.13 31.97 41.64
N VAL A 9 1.86 31.43 42.62
CA VAL A 9 2.64 30.19 42.43
C VAL A 9 1.72 28.99 42.21
N ALA A 10 0.63 28.88 42.97
CA ALA A 10 -0.36 27.82 42.78
C ALA A 10 -1.02 27.89 41.40
N LEU A 11 -1.42 29.09 40.95
CA LEU A 11 -2.01 29.30 39.64
C LEU A 11 -1.03 28.94 38.50
N GLY A 12 0.23 29.35 38.61
CA GLY A 12 1.27 28.99 37.63
C GLY A 12 1.49 27.48 37.53
N GLY A 13 1.48 26.77 38.67
CA GLY A 13 1.58 25.31 38.71
C GLY A 13 0.41 24.60 38.01
N VAL A 14 -0.83 25.09 38.20
CA VAL A 14 -2.03 24.53 37.55
C VAL A 14 -1.98 24.72 36.03
N VAL A 15 -1.57 25.91 35.56
CA VAL A 15 -1.45 26.19 34.12
C VAL A 15 -0.37 25.33 33.47
N LEU A 16 0.77 25.14 34.13
CA LEU A 16 1.84 24.26 33.65
C LEU A 16 1.40 22.80 33.59
N ALA A 17 0.72 22.30 34.62
CA ALA A 17 0.18 20.93 34.63
C ALA A 17 -0.87 20.73 33.53
N PHE A 18 -1.74 21.72 33.33
CA PHE A 18 -2.74 21.72 32.26
C PHE A 18 -2.09 21.72 30.88
N ALA A 19 -1.11 22.60 30.64
CA ALA A 19 -0.38 22.67 29.37
C ALA A 19 0.43 21.39 29.09
N ALA A 20 1.06 20.80 30.10
CA ALA A 20 1.80 19.55 29.96
C ALA A 20 0.87 18.37 29.64
N GLY A 21 -0.28 18.27 30.32
CA GLY A 21 -1.30 17.26 30.03
C GLY A 21 -1.91 17.42 28.63
N PHE A 22 -2.22 18.66 28.23
CA PHE A 22 -2.82 18.96 26.93
C PHE A 22 -1.82 18.76 25.77
N GLY A 23 -0.56 19.19 25.94
CA GLY A 23 0.50 18.99 24.96
C GLY A 23 0.86 17.52 24.75
N TRP A 24 0.88 16.71 25.83
CA TRP A 24 1.10 15.27 25.73
C TRP A 24 -0.04 14.55 25.00
N GLN A 25 -1.28 14.96 25.25
CA GLN A 25 -2.46 14.42 24.56
C GLN A 25 -2.47 14.80 23.07
N TYR A 26 -2.07 16.03 22.73
CA TYR A 26 -1.97 16.48 21.34
C TYR A 26 -0.95 15.65 20.55
N VAL A 27 0.29 15.52 21.06
CA VAL A 27 1.33 14.70 20.41
C VAL A 27 0.94 13.23 20.30
N ARG A 28 0.17 12.68 21.25
CA ARG A 28 -0.33 11.31 21.20
C ARG A 28 -1.46 11.14 20.18
N ALA A 29 -2.32 12.14 20.01
CA ALA A 29 -3.37 12.14 19.00
C ALA A 29 -2.78 12.16 17.57
N GLU A 30 -1.81 13.04 17.28
CA GLU A 30 -1.13 13.09 15.98
C GLU A 30 -0.43 11.78 15.60
N ARG A 31 0.24 11.13 16.56
CA ARG A 31 0.91 9.85 16.29
C ARG A 31 -0.08 8.73 15.98
N THR A 32 -1.24 8.75 16.62
CA THR A 32 -2.27 7.73 16.42
C THR A 32 -2.96 7.90 15.07
N THR A 33 -3.22 9.13 14.63
CA THR A 33 -3.79 9.41 13.30
C THR A 33 -2.83 9.09 12.16
N ALA A 34 -1.54 9.40 12.32
CA ALA A 34 -0.49 9.05 11.35
C ALA A 34 -0.37 7.52 11.18
N ALA A 35 -0.31 6.77 12.28
CA ALA A 35 -0.26 5.31 12.24
C ALA A 35 -1.53 4.70 11.62
N LEU A 36 -2.70 5.30 11.85
CA LEU A 36 -3.97 4.89 11.23
C LEU A 36 -3.98 5.12 9.72
N ALA A 37 -3.42 6.23 9.25
CA ALA A 37 -3.31 6.51 7.82
C ALA A 37 -2.37 5.53 7.11
N GLU A 38 -1.22 5.23 7.72
CA GLU A 38 -0.23 4.28 7.19
C GLU A 38 -0.79 2.86 7.12
N THR A 39 -1.42 2.38 8.20
CA THR A 39 -2.03 1.04 8.25
C THR A 39 -3.18 0.88 7.24
N ARG A 40 -4.01 1.91 7.05
CA ARG A 40 -5.06 1.90 6.02
C ARG A 40 -4.50 1.87 4.60
N ALA A 41 -3.42 2.60 4.34
CA ALA A 41 -2.75 2.57 3.04
C ALA A 41 -2.17 1.18 2.76
N ALA A 42 -1.46 0.59 3.73
CA ALA A 42 -0.92 -0.77 3.60
C ALA A 42 -2.02 -1.81 3.35
N LEU A 43 -3.15 -1.72 4.07
CA LEU A 43 -4.29 -2.61 3.86
C LEU A 43 -4.88 -2.45 2.45
N ALA A 44 -4.97 -1.22 1.93
CA ALA A 44 -5.48 -0.97 0.59
C ALA A 44 -4.61 -1.62 -0.49
N PHE A 45 -3.29 -1.51 -0.37
CA PHE A 45 -2.36 -2.15 -1.30
C PHE A 45 -2.36 -3.68 -1.19
N SER A 46 -2.51 -4.24 0.02
CA SER A 46 -2.70 -5.69 0.17
C SER A 46 -3.98 -6.20 -0.49
N ARG A 47 -5.07 -5.44 -0.46
CA ARG A 47 -6.31 -5.78 -1.17
C ARG A 47 -6.11 -5.79 -2.69
N LEU A 48 -5.41 -4.79 -3.23
CA LEU A 48 -5.02 -4.76 -4.65
C LEU A 48 -4.24 -6.02 -5.06
N GLU A 49 -3.25 -6.41 -4.26
CA GLU A 49 -2.48 -7.64 -4.50
C GLU A 49 -3.38 -8.88 -4.51
N ASN A 50 -4.28 -9.01 -3.53
CA ASN A 50 -5.20 -10.14 -3.45
C ASN A 50 -6.16 -10.20 -4.65
N THR A 51 -6.70 -9.06 -5.09
CA THR A 51 -7.59 -8.98 -6.25
C THR A 51 -6.85 -9.39 -7.52
N LEU A 52 -5.63 -8.92 -7.74
CA LEU A 52 -4.82 -9.29 -8.89
C LEU A 52 -4.39 -10.76 -8.86
N GLY A 53 -4.01 -11.27 -7.69
CA GLY A 53 -3.70 -12.70 -7.49
C GLY A 53 -4.92 -13.58 -7.77
N GLY A 54 -6.10 -13.18 -7.31
CA GLY A 54 -7.37 -13.83 -7.63
C GLY A 54 -7.68 -13.83 -9.12
N ALA A 55 -7.44 -12.72 -9.81
CA ALA A 55 -7.58 -12.65 -11.27
C ALA A 55 -6.64 -13.62 -11.99
N ALA A 56 -5.37 -13.69 -11.56
CA ALA A 56 -4.39 -14.60 -12.14
C ALA A 56 -4.75 -16.07 -11.93
N VAL A 57 -5.23 -16.44 -10.74
CA VAL A 57 -5.69 -17.81 -10.45
C VAL A 57 -6.94 -18.14 -11.26
N ALA A 58 -7.92 -17.23 -11.34
CA ALA A 58 -9.13 -17.42 -12.13
C ALA A 58 -8.79 -17.66 -13.61
N ALA A 59 -7.90 -16.86 -14.20
CA ALA A 59 -7.46 -17.03 -15.59
C ALA A 59 -6.74 -18.36 -15.82
N GLN A 60 -5.87 -18.79 -14.90
CA GLN A 60 -5.18 -20.09 -14.98
C GLN A 60 -6.14 -21.28 -15.02
N HIS A 61 -7.30 -21.17 -14.35
CA HIS A 61 -8.34 -22.20 -14.36
C HIS A 61 -9.38 -22.01 -15.49
N GLY A 62 -9.13 -21.10 -16.45
CA GLY A 62 -10.04 -20.82 -17.56
C GLY A 62 -11.26 -19.95 -17.20
N GLY A 63 -11.31 -19.41 -15.99
CA GLY A 63 -12.36 -18.51 -15.50
C GLY A 63 -12.18 -17.07 -16.00
N TYR A 64 -12.17 -16.85 -17.31
CA TYR A 64 -11.83 -15.55 -17.93
C TYR A 64 -12.80 -14.42 -17.56
N ASP A 65 -14.09 -14.69 -17.39
CA ASP A 65 -15.07 -13.66 -16.97
C ASP A 65 -14.81 -13.15 -15.55
N LEU A 66 -14.48 -14.08 -14.63
CA LEU A 66 -14.12 -13.72 -13.26
C LEU A 66 -12.78 -12.98 -13.24
N ALA A 67 -11.80 -13.47 -14.00
CA ALA A 67 -10.51 -12.82 -14.14
C ALA A 67 -10.63 -11.40 -14.72
N LEU A 68 -11.49 -11.21 -15.73
CA LEU A 68 -11.78 -9.91 -16.34
C LEU A 68 -12.37 -8.93 -15.31
N ARG A 69 -13.33 -9.40 -14.50
CA ARG A 69 -13.95 -8.59 -13.46
C ARG A 69 -12.94 -8.16 -12.40
N LEU A 70 -12.18 -9.11 -11.86
CA LEU A 70 -11.16 -8.85 -10.85
C LEU A 70 -10.02 -7.97 -11.38
N ALA A 71 -9.58 -8.18 -12.62
CA ALA A 71 -8.58 -7.33 -13.25
C ALA A 71 -9.10 -5.88 -13.42
N SER A 72 -10.35 -5.72 -13.85
CA SER A 72 -10.98 -4.40 -13.98
C SER A 72 -11.08 -3.67 -12.63
N GLU A 73 -11.45 -4.40 -11.58
CA GLU A 73 -11.46 -3.89 -10.20
C GLU A 73 -10.06 -3.47 -9.76
N PHE A 74 -9.06 -4.32 -9.96
CA PHE A 74 -7.66 -4.02 -9.66
C PHE A 74 -7.18 -2.74 -10.35
N PHE A 75 -7.39 -2.60 -11.66
CA PHE A 75 -6.93 -1.42 -12.40
C PHE A 75 -7.67 -0.15 -11.96
N THR A 76 -8.96 -0.24 -11.65
CA THR A 76 -9.76 0.88 -11.15
C THR A 76 -9.24 1.36 -9.79
N ASP A 77 -9.05 0.42 -8.86
CA ASP A 77 -8.55 0.73 -7.52
C ASP A 77 -7.10 1.23 -7.55
N LEU A 78 -6.26 0.67 -8.42
CA LEU A 78 -4.87 1.09 -8.58
C LEU A 78 -4.82 2.53 -9.11
N GLN A 79 -5.63 2.88 -10.11
CA GLN A 79 -5.71 4.23 -10.66
C GLN A 79 -6.11 5.26 -9.60
N GLN A 80 -7.04 4.92 -8.72
CA GLN A 80 -7.47 5.81 -7.63
C GLN A 80 -6.39 6.02 -6.57
N ARG A 81 -5.55 5.01 -6.34
CA ARG A 81 -4.61 4.95 -5.20
C ARG A 81 -3.17 5.22 -5.58
N ILE A 82 -2.83 5.25 -6.87
CA ILE A 82 -1.45 5.41 -7.33
C ILE A 82 -0.79 6.69 -6.81
N ALA A 83 -1.60 7.74 -6.59
CA ALA A 83 -1.12 8.99 -6.02
C ALA A 83 -0.55 8.84 -4.59
N GLN A 84 -1.06 7.84 -3.85
CA GLN A 84 -0.74 7.52 -2.46
C GLN A 84 0.29 6.39 -2.36
N ALA A 85 0.76 5.85 -3.48
CA ALA A 85 1.75 4.79 -3.51
C ALA A 85 3.12 5.29 -3.02
N PRO A 86 3.95 4.41 -2.42
CA PRO A 86 5.33 4.73 -2.10
C PRO A 86 6.06 5.26 -3.34
N ALA A 87 6.86 6.32 -3.18
CA ALA A 87 7.56 6.95 -4.31
C ALA A 87 8.40 5.96 -5.14
N ARG A 88 9.03 4.99 -4.46
CA ARG A 88 9.81 3.90 -5.10
C ARG A 88 8.98 2.96 -5.97
N ALA A 89 7.69 2.80 -5.68
CA ALA A 89 6.79 1.86 -6.36
C ALA A 89 6.01 2.53 -7.49
N ARG A 90 5.89 3.86 -7.45
CA ARG A 90 4.97 4.63 -8.30
C ARG A 90 5.20 4.39 -9.79
N SER A 91 6.45 4.48 -10.26
CA SER A 91 6.78 4.28 -11.68
C SER A 91 6.43 2.87 -12.17
N GLU A 92 6.64 1.86 -11.33
CA GLU A 92 6.36 0.48 -11.70
C GLU A 92 4.84 0.21 -11.72
N LEU A 93 4.10 0.76 -10.76
CA LEU A 93 2.65 0.70 -10.72
C LEU A 93 2.02 1.46 -11.91
N GLU A 94 2.62 2.58 -12.34
CA GLU A 94 2.18 3.33 -13.52
C GLU A 94 2.39 2.51 -14.79
N ALA A 95 3.53 1.81 -14.91
CA ALA A 95 3.79 0.90 -16.01
C ALA A 95 2.81 -0.28 -16.05
N ILE A 96 2.39 -0.79 -14.88
CA ILE A 96 1.36 -1.83 -14.78
C ILE A 96 -0.01 -1.27 -15.20
N LEU A 97 -0.40 -0.09 -14.73
CA LEU A 97 -1.64 0.58 -15.16
C LEU A 97 -1.68 0.80 -16.67
N ALA A 98 -0.56 1.15 -17.30
CA ALA A 98 -0.48 1.35 -18.74
C ALA A 98 -0.80 0.08 -19.55
N GLN A 99 -0.67 -1.11 -18.95
CA GLN A 99 -0.98 -2.39 -19.58
C GLN A 99 -2.47 -2.80 -19.43
N ARG A 100 -3.31 -1.96 -18.80
CA ARG A 100 -4.74 -2.24 -18.56
C ARG A 100 -5.46 -2.68 -19.83
N ASP A 101 -5.49 -1.83 -20.85
CA ASP A 101 -6.36 -2.05 -22.01
C ASP A 101 -5.95 -3.31 -22.80
N ALA A 102 -4.64 -3.57 -22.89
CA ALA A 102 -4.11 -4.79 -23.49
C ALA A 102 -4.54 -6.04 -22.70
N THR A 103 -4.42 -6.01 -21.37
CA THR A 103 -4.78 -7.13 -20.48
C THR A 103 -6.28 -7.39 -20.50
N ILE A 104 -7.10 -6.34 -20.44
CA ILE A 104 -8.56 -6.41 -20.55
C ILE A 104 -8.97 -7.02 -21.89
N THR A 105 -8.31 -6.61 -22.98
CA THR A 105 -8.57 -7.17 -24.32
C THR A 105 -8.26 -8.67 -24.36
N LEU A 106 -7.12 -9.10 -23.82
CA LEU A 106 -6.76 -10.52 -23.76
C LEU A 106 -7.80 -11.33 -22.97
N LEU A 107 -8.20 -10.84 -21.80
CA LEU A 107 -9.20 -11.49 -20.95
C LEU A 107 -10.57 -11.56 -21.63
N SER A 108 -11.02 -10.48 -22.28
CA SER A 108 -12.30 -10.46 -23.01
C SER A 108 -12.36 -11.45 -24.19
N ARG A 109 -11.19 -11.82 -24.72
CA ARG A 109 -11.06 -12.79 -25.81
C ARG A 109 -10.79 -14.21 -25.31
N ALA A 110 -10.79 -14.43 -23.99
CA ALA A 110 -10.46 -15.71 -23.37
C ALA A 110 -9.09 -16.25 -23.81
N GLU A 111 -8.12 -15.36 -24.04
CA GLU A 111 -6.79 -15.71 -24.51
C GLU A 111 -5.98 -16.38 -23.39
N PRO A 112 -5.44 -17.61 -23.58
CA PRO A 112 -4.72 -18.34 -22.52
C PRO A 112 -3.50 -17.59 -21.97
N GLN A 113 -2.84 -16.80 -22.82
CA GLN A 113 -1.72 -15.92 -22.47
C GLN A 113 -2.06 -14.89 -21.38
N SER A 114 -3.34 -14.55 -21.19
CA SER A 114 -3.79 -13.61 -20.16
C SER A 114 -3.41 -14.06 -18.75
N ALA A 115 -3.41 -15.37 -18.47
CA ALA A 115 -3.04 -15.92 -17.18
C ALA A 115 -1.58 -15.62 -16.82
N GLU A 116 -0.66 -15.80 -17.77
CA GLU A 116 0.76 -15.53 -17.58
C GLU A 116 1.03 -14.02 -17.44
N VAL A 117 0.33 -13.19 -18.21
CA VAL A 117 0.39 -11.73 -18.09
C VAL A 117 -0.04 -11.27 -16.69
N LEU A 118 -1.17 -11.76 -16.18
CA LEU A 118 -1.66 -11.42 -14.84
C LEU A 118 -0.72 -11.92 -13.74
N ALA A 119 -0.17 -13.13 -13.88
CA ALA A 119 0.80 -13.67 -12.91
C ALA A 119 2.09 -12.83 -12.84
N ARG A 120 2.63 -12.40 -13.98
CA ARG A 120 3.78 -11.49 -14.03
C ARG A 120 3.46 -10.12 -13.42
N MET A 121 2.28 -9.56 -13.71
CA MET A 121 1.84 -8.31 -13.09
C MET A 121 1.74 -8.44 -11.57
N PHE A 122 1.23 -9.57 -11.07
CA PHE A 122 1.11 -9.84 -9.64
C PHE A 122 2.49 -9.80 -8.95
N VAL A 123 3.47 -10.53 -9.51
CA VAL A 123 4.84 -10.52 -8.99
C VAL A 123 5.44 -9.11 -9.02
N ARG A 124 5.34 -8.40 -10.15
CA ARG A 124 5.85 -7.02 -10.28
C ARG A 124 5.22 -6.06 -9.26
N THR A 125 3.91 -6.16 -9.06
CA THR A 125 3.17 -5.35 -8.06
C THR A 125 3.70 -5.60 -6.66
N ARG A 126 3.84 -6.87 -6.27
CA ARG A 126 4.34 -7.28 -4.96
C ARG A 126 5.79 -6.85 -4.72
N VAL A 127 6.64 -6.99 -5.73
CA VAL A 127 8.04 -6.52 -5.69
C VAL A 127 8.08 -5.00 -5.53
N ALA A 128 7.30 -4.24 -6.30
CA ALA A 128 7.27 -2.77 -6.22
C ALA A 128 6.86 -2.28 -4.82
N LEU A 129 5.87 -2.92 -4.21
CA LEU A 129 5.35 -2.56 -2.89
C LEU A 129 6.25 -3.01 -1.73
N GLY A 130 7.29 -3.80 -2.01
CA GLY A 130 8.23 -4.27 -1.00
C GLY A 130 7.80 -5.54 -0.28
N GLY A 131 7.08 -6.42 -0.99
CA GLY A 131 6.85 -7.78 -0.54
C GLY A 131 8.16 -8.55 -0.28
N PRO A 132 8.08 -9.74 0.34
CA PRO A 132 9.22 -10.47 0.90
C PRO A 132 10.33 -10.84 -0.09
N GLU A 133 10.11 -10.73 -1.40
CA GLU A 133 11.14 -10.95 -2.43
C GLU A 133 12.25 -9.88 -2.43
N GLN A 134 12.00 -8.67 -1.90
CA GLN A 134 13.08 -7.71 -1.62
C GLN A 134 13.92 -8.11 -0.39
N ALA A 135 13.34 -8.90 0.52
CA ALA A 135 14.02 -9.36 1.74
C ALA A 135 14.83 -10.65 1.51
N ILE A 136 14.67 -11.30 0.36
CA ILE A 136 15.55 -12.40 -0.07
C ILE A 136 16.70 -11.75 -0.85
N PRO A 137 17.93 -11.77 -0.33
CA PRO A 137 19.09 -11.44 -1.14
C PRO A 137 19.12 -12.47 -2.28
N LEU A 138 18.71 -12.07 -3.48
CA LEU A 138 18.95 -12.85 -4.69
C LEU A 138 20.48 -12.89 -4.82
N ALA A 139 21.07 -14.00 -4.40
CA ALA A 139 22.48 -14.26 -4.63
C ALA A 139 22.75 -14.00 -6.12
N PRO A 140 23.76 -13.19 -6.48
CA PRO A 140 24.07 -12.96 -7.88
C PRO A 140 24.25 -14.32 -8.56
N ALA A 141 23.61 -14.46 -9.74
CA ALA A 141 23.71 -15.68 -10.55
C ALA A 141 25.19 -16.11 -10.63
N PRO A 142 25.50 -17.42 -10.49
CA PRO A 142 26.86 -17.87 -10.63
C PRO A 142 27.37 -17.41 -12.01
N ALA A 143 28.42 -16.60 -11.99
CA ALA A 143 29.10 -16.17 -13.20
C ALA A 143 29.54 -17.43 -13.95
N GLY A 144 28.85 -17.74 -15.04
CA GLY A 144 29.14 -18.89 -15.87
C GLY A 144 30.41 -18.65 -16.66
N GLY A 145 31.45 -19.44 -16.33
CA GLY A 145 32.54 -19.87 -17.21
C GLY A 145 33.50 -18.78 -17.70
N PRO A 146 34.71 -19.15 -18.16
CA PRO A 146 35.05 -20.41 -18.83
C PRO A 146 35.46 -21.57 -17.93
#